data_AF-A0A6P2E642-F1
#
_entry.id   AF-A0A6P2E642-F1
#
_cell.length_a   1.000
_cell.length_b   1.000
_cell.length_c   1.000
_cell.angle_alpha   90.00
_cell.angle_beta   90.00
_cell.angle_gamma   90.00
#
_symmetry.space_group_name_H-M   'P 1'
#
loop_
_entity.id
_entity.type
_entity.pdbx_description
1 polymer ?
#
loop_
_entity_poly.entity_id
_entity_poly.type
_entity_poly.pdbx_seq_one_letter_code
_entity_poly.pdbx_strand_id
1 'polypeptide(L)'
;MLTQHTVVGCNVQSGDLMDTGTISGPTEGEAGAMVELSAGGTRTVPLPGTSEGRRFLADGDRVVLKGWCKCLARCALASGSAAEKSLRLFMTTVPLLPVIANKLDHEFNL
;
A
#
# COMPACT_ATOMS: atom_id res chain seq x y z
N MET A 1 13.98 -3.58 -9.41
CA MET A 1 13.98 -2.52 -8.37
C MET A 1 15.23 -2.59 -7.50
N LEU A 2 15.48 -3.66 -6.74
CA LEU A 2 16.65 -3.76 -5.86
C LEU A 2 18.00 -3.61 -6.59
N THR A 3 18.18 -4.27 -7.74
CA THR A 3 19.40 -4.12 -8.55
C THR A 3 19.63 -2.68 -9.00
N GLN A 4 18.57 -1.97 -9.41
CA GLN A 4 18.64 -0.56 -9.77
C GLN A 4 18.96 0.32 -8.56
N HIS A 5 18.36 0.03 -7.40
CA HIS A 5 18.62 0.76 -6.16
C HIS A 5 20.07 0.62 -5.69
N THR A 6 20.75 -0.49 -6.01
CA THR A 6 22.11 -0.81 -5.56
C THR A 6 23.20 -0.51 -6.61
N VAL A 7 22.83 -0.17 -7.86
CA VAL A 7 23.79 -0.05 -8.98
C VAL A 7 24.85 1.04 -8.79
N VAL A 8 24.56 2.08 -8.02
CA VAL A 8 25.49 3.20 -7.72
C VAL A 8 26.11 3.07 -6.32
N GLY A 9 26.03 1.89 -5.70
CA GLY A 9 26.66 1.63 -4.40
C GLY A 9 25.80 2.00 -3.19
N CYS A 10 24.48 2.12 -3.33
CA CYS A 10 23.60 2.25 -2.17
C CYS A 10 23.63 0.98 -1.31
N ASN A 11 23.94 1.15 -0.02
CA ASN A 11 24.10 0.07 0.92
C ASN A 11 22.75 -0.33 1.56
N VAL A 12 22.09 -1.35 1.01
CA VAL A 12 20.83 -1.88 1.56
C VAL A 12 21.13 -2.72 2.80
N GLN A 13 20.42 -2.41 3.89
CA GLN A 13 20.58 -3.04 5.19
C GLN A 13 19.41 -3.98 5.52
N SER A 14 19.66 -4.87 6.49
CA SER A 14 18.60 -5.71 7.02
C SER A 14 17.57 -4.85 7.74
N GLY A 15 16.29 -5.03 7.39
CA GLY A 15 15.19 -4.20 7.89
C GLY A 15 14.80 -3.06 6.96
N ASP A 16 15.51 -2.83 5.86
CA ASP A 16 15.08 -1.88 4.85
C ASP A 16 13.78 -2.37 4.18
N LEU A 17 12.81 -1.45 4.05
CA LEU A 17 11.52 -1.70 3.40
C LEU A 17 11.54 -1.13 1.98
N MET A 18 11.30 -1.99 1.00
CA MET A 18 11.19 -1.61 -0.40
C MET A 18 9.71 -1.66 -0.80
N ASP A 19 9.18 -0.52 -1.24
CA ASP A 19 7.80 -0.42 -1.70
C ASP A 19 7.67 -0.68 -3.20
N THR A 20 6.52 -1.18 -3.65
CA THR A 20 6.24 -1.41 -5.07
C THR A 20 5.88 -0.13 -5.82
N GLY A 21 5.52 0.92 -5.08
CA GLY A 21 4.74 2.03 -5.60
C GLY A 21 3.24 1.67 -5.66
N THR A 22 2.45 2.60 -6.19
CA THR A 22 1.00 2.43 -6.30
C THR A 22 0.67 1.30 -7.26
N ILE A 23 -0.18 0.36 -6.83
CA ILE A 23 -0.59 -0.79 -7.63
C ILE A 23 -1.93 -0.46 -8.30
N SER A 24 -1.89 -0.19 -9.60
CA SER A 24 -3.07 0.09 -10.42
C SER A 24 -3.22 -0.95 -11.53
N GLY A 25 -4.45 -1.45 -11.71
CA GLY A 25 -4.81 -2.35 -12.79
C GLY A 25 -5.25 -1.63 -14.08
N PRO A 26 -5.57 -2.40 -15.12
CA PRO A 26 -5.95 -1.84 -16.43
C PRO A 26 -7.33 -1.17 -16.45
N THR A 27 -8.23 -1.51 -15.52
CA THR A 27 -9.59 -0.94 -15.49
C THR A 27 -9.72 0.18 -14.45
N GLU A 28 -10.68 1.10 -14.66
CA GLU A 28 -10.89 2.25 -13.74
C GLU A 28 -11.15 1.82 -12.29
N GLY A 29 -11.83 0.68 -12.09
CA GLY A 29 -12.11 0.13 -10.75
C GLY A 29 -10.91 -0.53 -10.06
N GLU A 30 -9.81 -0.73 -10.78
CA GLU A 30 -8.56 -1.31 -10.28
C GLU A 30 -7.49 -0.23 -10.00
N ALA A 31 -7.86 1.05 -10.00
CA ALA A 31 -6.94 2.13 -9.66
C ALA A 31 -6.48 2.06 -8.18
N GLY A 32 -5.18 2.25 -7.96
CA GLY A 32 -4.53 2.09 -6.66
C GLY A 32 -4.57 3.32 -5.76
N ALA A 33 -4.93 4.49 -6.28
CA ALA A 33 -5.03 5.73 -5.51
C ALA A 33 -6.31 6.53 -5.79
N MET A 34 -6.74 7.33 -4.80
CA MET A 34 -7.88 8.25 -4.92
C MET A 34 -7.70 9.28 -6.04
N VAL A 35 -6.46 9.72 -6.31
CA VAL A 35 -6.18 10.67 -7.39
C VAL A 35 -6.47 10.05 -8.76
N GLU A 36 -6.24 8.75 -8.92
CA GLU A 36 -6.56 8.03 -10.15
C GLU A 36 -8.07 7.78 -10.25
N LEU A 37 -8.70 7.26 -9.19
CA LEU A 37 -10.15 7.00 -9.12
C LEU A 37 -10.99 8.26 -9.37
N SER A 38 -10.55 9.41 -8.84
CA SER A 38 -11.24 10.69 -9.00
C SER A 38 -10.81 11.47 -10.25
N ALA A 39 -9.91 10.92 -11.08
CA ALA A 39 -9.31 11.61 -12.21
C ALA A 39 -8.80 13.03 -11.85
N GLY A 40 -7.92 13.09 -10.85
CA GLY A 40 -7.38 14.35 -10.33
C GLY A 40 -8.41 15.20 -9.58
N GLY A 41 -9.44 14.59 -9.00
CA GLY A 41 -10.51 15.30 -8.28
C GLY A 41 -11.61 15.87 -9.17
N THR A 42 -11.65 15.54 -10.45
CA THR A 42 -12.71 15.96 -11.38
C THR A 42 -13.96 15.08 -11.28
N ARG A 43 -13.79 13.81 -10.88
CA ARG A 43 -14.86 12.81 -10.71
C ARG A 43 -15.07 12.51 -9.23
N THR A 44 -16.33 12.33 -8.84
CA THR A 44 -16.69 11.90 -7.47
C THR A 44 -16.74 10.38 -7.40
N VAL A 45 -16.01 9.80 -6.45
CA VAL A 45 -16.02 8.37 -6.13
C VAL A 45 -17.13 8.09 -5.12
N PRO A 46 -18.11 7.22 -5.42
CA PRO A 46 -19.19 6.90 -4.50
C PRO A 46 -18.72 6.01 -3.34
N LEU A 47 -19.21 6.26 -2.13
CA LEU A 47 -18.97 5.42 -0.96
C LEU A 47 -20.08 4.37 -0.83
N PRO A 48 -19.78 3.06 -0.99
CA PRO A 48 -20.80 2.01 -0.93
C PRO A 48 -21.59 2.04 0.38
N GLY A 49 -22.92 1.96 0.29
CA GLY A 49 -23.82 1.94 1.45
C GLY A 49 -24.14 3.32 2.05
N THR A 50 -23.69 4.41 1.42
CA THR A 50 -24.02 5.79 1.82
C THR A 50 -24.48 6.60 0.60
N SER A 51 -25.11 7.75 0.84
CA SER A 51 -25.38 8.75 -0.21
C SER A 51 -24.19 9.70 -0.45
N GLU A 52 -23.07 9.48 0.23
CA GLU A 52 -21.89 10.34 0.14
C GLU A 52 -20.94 9.91 -0.98
N GLY A 53 -20.16 10.87 -1.45
CA GLY A 53 -19.05 10.63 -2.36
C GLY A 53 -17.80 11.37 -1.90
N ARG A 54 -16.65 10.95 -2.41
CA ARG A 54 -15.34 11.53 -2.11
C ARG A 54 -14.57 11.78 -3.39
N ARG A 55 -13.76 12.82 -3.40
CA ARG A 55 -12.72 13.06 -4.41
C ARG A 55 -11.34 12.72 -3.84
N PHE A 56 -11.15 13.06 -2.57
CA PHE A 56 -10.01 12.71 -1.74
C PHE A 56 -10.49 12.29 -0.35
N LEU A 57 -9.56 11.78 0.46
CA LEU A 57 -9.83 11.48 1.86
C LEU A 57 -10.16 12.76 2.62
N ALA A 58 -11.14 12.67 3.51
CA ALA A 58 -11.51 13.70 4.46
C ALA A 58 -11.08 13.29 5.88
N ASP A 59 -11.02 14.27 6.79
CA ASP A 59 -10.72 14.01 8.19
C ASP A 59 -11.73 13.03 8.79
N GLY A 60 -11.21 12.01 9.48
CA GLY A 60 -12.01 10.93 10.07
C GLY A 60 -12.23 9.73 9.14
N ASP A 61 -11.89 9.81 7.86
CA ASP A 61 -11.92 8.66 6.95
C ASP A 61 -10.90 7.59 7.39
N ARG A 62 -11.23 6.31 7.18
CA ARG A 62 -10.35 5.17 7.46
C ARG A 62 -10.15 4.33 6.21
N VAL A 63 -8.89 4.11 5.86
CA VAL A 63 -8.50 3.26 4.73
C VAL A 63 -8.01 1.91 5.25
N VAL A 64 -8.44 0.82 4.63
CA VAL A 64 -8.03 -0.55 4.99
C VAL A 64 -7.56 -1.26 3.73
N LEU A 65 -6.26 -1.55 3.66
CA LEU A 65 -5.67 -2.35 2.58
C LEU A 65 -5.78 -3.85 2.94
N LYS A 66 -6.28 -4.66 2.01
CA LYS A 66 -6.42 -6.12 2.17
C LYS A 66 -5.83 -6.81 0.94
N GLY A 67 -5.13 -7.92 1.17
CA GLY A 67 -4.60 -8.76 0.10
C GLY A 67 -4.48 -10.21 0.54
N TRP A 68 -4.59 -11.13 -0.41
CA TRP A 68 -4.38 -12.56 -0.19
C TRP A 68 -3.90 -13.23 -1.48
N CYS A 69 -3.20 -14.35 -1.33
CA CYS A 69 -2.84 -15.21 -2.45
C CYS A 69 -3.80 -16.40 -2.51
N LYS A 70 -4.39 -16.63 -3.68
CA LYS A 70 -5.14 -17.87 -3.92
C LYS A 70 -4.14 -18.97 -4.27
N CYS A 71 -4.04 -19.99 -3.42
CA CYS A 71 -3.24 -21.17 -3.74
C CYS A 71 -3.98 -22.05 -4.75
N LEU A 72 -3.32 -22.35 -5.88
CA LEU A 72 -3.77 -23.40 -6.81
C LEU A 72 -3.16 -24.74 -6.38
N ALA A 73 -3.83 -25.85 -6.71
CA ALA A 73 -3.66 -27.22 -6.15
C ALA A 73 -2.23 -27.71 -5.85
N ARG A 74 -1.19 -27.18 -6.50
CA ARG A 74 0.21 -27.52 -6.24
C ARG A 74 0.74 -27.07 -4.89
N CYS A 75 0.24 -25.98 -4.28
CA CYS A 75 0.59 -25.64 -2.89
C CYS A 75 -0.28 -26.34 -1.83
N ALA A 76 -1.36 -27.02 -2.23
CA ALA A 76 -2.10 -27.92 -1.33
C ALA A 76 -1.28 -29.20 -1.03
N LEU A 77 -0.50 -29.71 -1.99
CA LEU A 77 0.39 -30.87 -1.79
C LEU A 77 1.52 -30.59 -0.78
N ALA A 78 2.00 -29.35 -0.71
CA ALA A 78 3.02 -28.95 0.27
C ALA A 78 2.45 -28.57 1.65
N SER A 79 1.15 -28.26 1.75
CA SER A 79 0.51 -27.75 2.98
C SER A 79 -0.60 -28.63 3.55
N GLY A 80 -0.97 -29.75 2.91
CA GLY A 80 -2.01 -30.68 3.38
C GLY A 80 -3.44 -30.16 3.38
N SER A 81 -3.70 -28.94 2.90
CA SER A 81 -5.03 -28.31 2.86
C SER A 81 -5.03 -27.12 1.89
N ALA A 82 -6.14 -26.92 1.18
CA ALA A 82 -6.39 -25.71 0.41
C ALA A 82 -6.71 -24.55 1.39
N ALA A 83 -5.67 -23.97 1.97
CA ALA A 83 -5.81 -22.88 2.92
C ALA A 83 -5.79 -21.52 2.21
N GLU A 84 -6.89 -20.77 2.30
CA GLU A 84 -6.91 -19.34 2.04
C GLU A 84 -6.24 -18.63 3.22
N LYS A 85 -4.99 -18.18 3.05
CA LYS A 85 -4.27 -17.43 4.08
C LYS A 85 -4.52 -15.94 3.88
N SER A 86 -5.44 -15.40 4.68
CA SER A 86 -5.71 -13.96 4.75
C SER A 86 -4.60 -13.28 5.56
N LEU A 87 -3.82 -12.40 4.91
CA LEU A 87 -2.88 -11.53 5.62
C LEU A 87 -3.63 -10.27 6.03
N ARG A 88 -4.02 -10.19 7.31
CA ARG A 88 -4.72 -9.04 7.86
C ARG A 88 -3.68 -8.02 8.33
N LEU A 89 -3.35 -7.05 7.49
CA LEU A 89 -2.48 -5.95 7.89
C LEU A 89 -3.27 -5.03 8.84
N PHE A 90 -2.98 -5.09 10.13
CA PHE A 90 -3.58 -4.19 11.12
C PHE A 90 -2.98 -2.79 10.93
N MET A 91 -3.75 -1.86 10.37
CA MET A 91 -3.38 -0.45 10.33
C MET A 91 -3.67 0.19 11.68
N THR A 92 -2.62 0.71 12.32
CA THR A 92 -2.75 1.71 13.38
C THR A 92 -3.14 3.04 12.75
N THR A 93 -4.00 3.80 13.43
CA THR A 93 -4.32 5.21 13.11
C THR A 93 -3.06 5.98 12.74
N VAL A 94 -3.05 6.62 11.57
CA VAL A 94 -2.02 7.60 11.19
C VAL A 94 -2.50 8.97 11.69
N PRO A 95 -2.04 9.48 12.85
CA PRO A 95 -2.10 10.92 13.07
C PRO A 95 -1.13 11.57 12.09
N LEU A 96 -1.59 12.61 11.41
CA LEU A 96 -0.77 13.49 10.59
C LEU A 96 0.40 14.05 11.43
N LEU A 97 1.63 13.86 10.92
CA LEU A 97 2.97 14.38 11.34
C LEU A 97 3.69 13.68 12.53
N PRO A 98 5.05 13.57 12.57
CA PRO A 98 6.07 13.52 11.51
C PRO A 98 6.98 12.27 11.69
N VAL A 99 6.71 11.16 10.99
CA VAL A 99 7.59 9.96 11.06
C VAL A 99 8.80 10.06 10.11
N ILE A 100 8.87 11.11 9.27
CA ILE A 100 10.00 11.34 8.34
C ILE A 100 11.14 12.15 9.00
N ALA A 101 10.94 12.82 10.14
CA ALA A 101 12.00 13.63 10.75
C ALA A 101 13.10 12.81 11.46
N ASN A 102 12.75 11.71 12.12
CA ASN A 102 13.66 11.06 13.08
C ASN A 102 14.75 10.15 12.47
N LYS A 103 14.90 10.13 11.14
CA LYS A 103 16.00 9.39 10.46
C LYS A 103 16.89 10.28 9.60
N LEU A 104 16.63 11.60 9.55
CA LEU A 104 17.47 12.56 8.83
C LEU A 104 18.32 13.45 9.75
N ASP A 105 18.07 13.48 11.06
CA ASP A 105 18.82 14.35 11.98
C ASP A 105 20.13 13.74 12.51
N HIS A 106 20.41 12.46 12.24
CA HIS A 106 21.56 11.75 12.81
C HIS A 106 22.73 11.47 11.84
N GLU A 107 22.61 11.83 10.56
CA GLU A 107 23.64 11.55 9.53
C GLU A 107 24.23 12.80 8.85
N PHE A 108 23.95 14.01 9.35
CA PHE A 108 24.53 15.27 8.84
C PHE A 108 25.33 16.04 9.89
N ASN A 109 26.08 15.32 10.72
CA ASN A 109 27.19 15.91 11.46
C ASN A 109 28.38 14.95 11.50
N LEU A 110 29.06 14.83 10.36
CA LEU A 110 30.51 14.62 10.18
C LEU A 110 30.87 14.81 8.70
#